data_AF-A0AAD6W5J6-F1
#
_entry.id   AF-A0AAD6W5J6-F1
#
_cell.length_a   1.000
_cell.length_b   1.000
_cell.length_c   1.000
_cell.angle_alpha   90.00
_cell.angle_beta   90.00
_cell.angle_gamma   90.00
#
_symmetry.space_group_name_H-M   'P 1'
#
loop_
_entity.id
_entity.type
_entity.pdbx_description
1 polymer ?
#
loop_
_entity_poly.entity_id
_entity_poly.type
_entity_poly.pdbx_seq_one_letter_code
_entity_poly.pdbx_strand_id
1 'polypeptide(L)'
;MVQIRDLFTGLSLGLDLNSNVGVRRDIGRGPVVRTGKAALCQTKRNRSRKSLARTHGFRRRRSTTSGRAVLKRRRAKGRKVLCTKSNPNSGKAA
;
A
#
# COMPACT_ATOMS: atom_id res chain seq x y z
N MET A 1 -37.47 11.52 60.54
CA MET A 1 -36.59 12.02 59.46
C MET A 1 -37.43 12.21 58.21
N VAL A 2 -37.09 13.26 57.46
CA VAL A 2 -37.91 13.98 56.49
C VAL A 2 -38.14 13.21 55.17
N GLN A 3 -39.35 13.40 54.66
CA GLN A 3 -39.94 13.34 53.31
C GLN A 3 -39.11 12.93 52.07
N ILE A 4 -39.57 11.94 51.28
CA ILE A 4 -40.45 11.98 50.06
C ILE A 4 -39.65 11.99 48.74
N ARG A 5 -39.97 11.08 47.81
CA ARG A 5 -40.52 11.38 46.46
C ARG A 5 -40.65 10.12 45.59
N ASP A 6 -41.91 9.72 45.42
CA ASP A 6 -42.41 8.88 44.34
C ASP A 6 -42.43 9.61 42.97
N LEU A 7 -42.53 8.77 41.94
CA LEU A 7 -43.40 8.92 40.76
C LEU A 7 -42.98 9.85 39.60
N PHE A 8 -42.75 9.23 38.43
CA PHE A 8 -43.33 9.65 37.13
C PHE A 8 -43.39 8.39 36.23
N THR A 9 -44.50 7.67 36.17
CA THR A 9 -45.64 7.82 35.23
C THR A 9 -45.27 7.81 33.74
N GLY A 10 -45.97 6.94 33.00
CA GLY A 10 -46.02 6.95 31.53
C GLY A 10 -46.08 5.53 30.97
N LEU A 11 -47.20 4.81 31.13
CA LEU A 11 -48.26 4.69 30.12
C LEU A 11 -48.04 3.58 29.07
N SER A 12 -49.12 2.82 28.85
CA SER A 12 -49.51 2.08 27.66
C SER A 12 -49.00 0.64 27.43
N LEU A 13 -49.91 -0.28 27.73
CA LEU A 13 -50.50 -1.28 26.82
C LEU A 13 -49.58 -2.09 25.90
N GLY A 14 -49.82 -3.40 25.92
CA GLY A 14 -49.80 -4.16 24.68
C GLY A 14 -48.53 -4.96 24.50
N LEU A 15 -48.67 -6.25 24.78
CA LEU A 15 -47.90 -7.28 24.10
C LEU A 15 -48.08 -7.07 22.59
N ASP A 16 -47.04 -6.61 21.88
CA ASP A 16 -46.94 -6.82 20.44
C ASP A 16 -45.87 -7.89 20.18
N LEU A 17 -46.27 -9.13 20.46
CA LEU A 17 -45.70 -10.29 19.79
C LEU A 17 -46.07 -10.18 18.31
N ASN A 18 -45.06 -10.16 17.45
CA ASN A 18 -45.11 -10.22 15.99
C ASN A 18 -44.83 -8.89 15.28
N SER A 19 -43.55 -8.61 15.10
CA SER A 19 -43.12 -8.41 13.71
C SER A 19 -42.14 -9.52 13.40
N ASN A 20 -42.47 -10.28 12.36
CA ASN A 20 -41.58 -11.13 11.62
C ASN A 20 -40.23 -10.40 11.47
N VAL A 21 -39.29 -10.63 12.39
CA VAL A 21 -37.87 -10.30 12.19
C VAL A 21 -37.42 -11.34 11.18
N GLY A 22 -37.88 -11.16 9.93
CA GLY A 22 -37.22 -11.68 8.78
C GLY A 22 -35.80 -11.25 8.97
N VAL A 23 -34.97 -12.23 9.34
CA VAL A 23 -33.53 -12.12 9.47
C VAL A 23 -33.10 -11.35 8.23
N ARG A 24 -32.91 -10.03 8.38
CA ARG A 24 -32.19 -9.26 7.40
C ARG A 24 -30.80 -9.78 7.61
N ARG A 25 -30.53 -10.91 6.95
CA ARG A 25 -29.21 -11.45 6.82
C ARG A 25 -28.42 -10.23 6.40
N ASP A 26 -27.46 -9.84 7.21
CA ASP A 26 -26.42 -8.92 6.82
C ASP A 26 -25.60 -9.63 5.73
N ILE A 27 -26.23 -9.93 4.60
CA ILE A 27 -25.62 -10.49 3.40
C ILE A 27 -24.84 -9.33 2.84
N GLY A 28 -23.54 -9.42 3.06
CA GLY A 28 -22.58 -8.91 2.09
C GLY A 28 -22.45 -7.40 2.06
N ARG A 29 -22.07 -6.79 3.19
CA ARG A 29 -21.05 -5.75 3.07
C ARG A 29 -19.75 -6.45 2.69
N GLY A 30 -19.65 -6.87 1.43
CA GLY A 30 -18.43 -7.40 0.85
C GLY A 30 -17.30 -6.40 1.07
N PRO A 31 -16.03 -6.85 1.09
CA PRO A 31 -14.90 -5.95 1.27
C PRO A 31 -15.00 -4.81 0.27
N VAL A 32 -15.22 -3.59 0.76
CA VAL A 32 -15.22 -2.38 -0.06
C VAL A 32 -13.79 -2.19 -0.55
N VAL A 33 -13.49 -2.75 -1.72
CA VAL A 33 -12.24 -2.46 -2.42
C VAL A 33 -12.27 -0.97 -2.69
N ARG A 34 -11.34 -0.22 -2.08
CA ARG A 34 -11.13 1.19 -2.47
C ARG A 34 -10.61 1.19 -3.91
N THR A 35 -11.55 1.20 -4.86
CA THR A 35 -11.27 1.38 -6.28
C THR A 35 -10.50 2.70 -6.42
N GLY A 36 -9.25 2.61 -6.87
CA GLY A 36 -8.31 3.75 -6.97
C GLY A 36 -7.05 3.64 -6.10
N LYS A 37 -6.97 2.70 -5.14
CA LYS A 37 -5.74 2.46 -4.38
C LYS A 37 -4.87 1.41 -5.07
N ALA A 38 -3.61 1.76 -5.38
CA ALA A 38 -2.66 0.81 -5.95
C ALA A 38 -2.49 -0.42 -5.04
N ALA A 39 -2.41 -1.60 -5.65
CA ALA A 39 -2.23 -2.85 -4.91
C ALA A 39 -0.95 -2.81 -4.05
N LEU A 40 -1.02 -3.38 -2.84
CA LEU A 40 0.02 -3.24 -1.80
C LEU A 40 1.40 -3.71 -2.28
N CYS A 41 1.46 -4.84 -2.98
CA CYS A 41 2.72 -5.44 -3.46
C CYS A 41 3.26 -4.82 -4.76
N GLN A 42 2.69 -3.73 -5.26
CA GLN A 42 3.14 -3.04 -6.48
C GLN A 42 4.24 -2.01 -6.16
N THR A 43 5.39 -2.51 -5.69
CA THR A 43 6.56 -1.69 -5.34
C THR A 43 7.35 -1.24 -6.56
N LYS A 44 7.44 -2.10 -7.59
CA LYS A 44 8.05 -1.77 -8.89
C LYS A 44 6.99 -1.17 -9.81
N ARG A 45 7.04 0.15 -10.00
CA ARG A 45 6.20 0.87 -10.97
C ARG A 45 6.95 1.16 -12.27
N ASN A 46 6.23 1.60 -13.31
CA ASN A 46 6.78 2.01 -14.61
C ASN A 46 7.51 3.37 -14.52
N ARG A 47 8.63 3.40 -13.80
CA ARG A 47 9.50 4.57 -13.67
C ARG A 47 10.35 4.74 -14.94
N SER A 48 10.53 5.98 -15.38
CA SER A 48 11.46 6.32 -16.48
C SER A 48 12.86 5.70 -16.26
N ARG A 49 13.39 5.06 -17.31
CA ARG A 49 14.73 4.44 -17.30
C ARG A 49 15.83 5.45 -17.01
N LYS A 50 15.67 6.70 -17.47
CA LYS A 50 16.58 7.82 -17.19
C LYS A 50 16.71 8.12 -15.70
N SER A 51 15.60 8.07 -14.95
CA SER A 51 15.61 8.26 -13.48
C SER A 51 16.36 7.12 -12.78
N LEU A 52 16.10 5.88 -13.16
CA LEU A 52 16.78 4.71 -12.59
C LEU A 52 18.30 4.73 -12.86
N ALA A 53 18.72 5.20 -14.03
CA ALA A 53 20.13 5.32 -14.37
C ALA A 53 20.88 6.41 -13.58
N ARG A 54 20.19 7.48 -13.20
CA ARG A 54 20.77 8.49 -12.30
C ARG A 54 20.98 7.94 -10.89
N THR A 55 20.07 7.09 -10.41
CA THR A 55 20.16 6.51 -9.06
C THR A 55 21.13 5.33 -8.98
N HIS A 56 21.09 4.42 -9.96
CA HIS A 56 21.79 3.12 -9.87
C HIS A 56 22.74 2.83 -11.05
N GLY A 57 22.86 3.75 -12.01
CA GLY A 57 23.66 3.55 -13.21
C GLY A 57 25.17 3.57 -12.97
N PHE A 58 25.90 3.20 -14.01
CA PHE A 58 27.35 3.03 -13.95
C PHE A 58 28.10 4.30 -13.54
N ARG A 59 27.75 5.45 -14.14
CA ARG A 59 28.36 6.75 -13.81
C ARG A 59 28.17 7.10 -12.33
N ARG A 60 26.97 6.86 -11.78
CA ARG A 60 26.68 7.08 -10.36
C ARG A 60 27.56 6.21 -9.46
N ARG A 61 27.78 4.94 -9.83
CA ARG A 61 28.69 4.04 -9.10
C ARG A 61 30.16 4.43 -9.21
N ARG A 62 30.59 5.03 -10.32
CA ARG A 62 31.99 5.45 -10.51
C ARG A 62 32.34 6.70 -9.69
N SER A 63 31.36 7.60 -9.50
CA SER A 63 31.50 8.87 -8.78
C SER A 63 31.89 8.69 -7.31
N THR A 64 31.29 7.76 -6.57
CA THR A 64 31.55 7.58 -5.13
C THR A 64 32.58 6.49 -4.83
N THR A 65 33.30 6.61 -3.71
CA THR A 65 34.27 5.60 -3.25
C THR A 65 33.61 4.25 -2.97
N SER A 66 32.48 4.26 -2.26
CA SER A 66 31.69 3.04 -2.00
C SER A 66 31.17 2.39 -3.28
N GLY A 67 30.80 3.19 -4.28
CA GLY A 67 30.37 2.70 -5.59
C GLY A 67 31.50 2.00 -6.36
N ARG A 68 32.73 2.53 -6.29
CA ARG A 68 33.92 1.88 -6.86
C ARG A 68 34.20 0.52 -6.21
N ALA A 69 34.05 0.42 -4.88
CA ALA A 69 34.19 -0.86 -4.16
C ALA A 69 33.13 -1.89 -4.58
N VAL A 70 31.88 -1.47 -4.82
CA VAL A 70 30.84 -2.35 -5.38
C VAL A 70 31.25 -2.90 -6.75
N LEU A 71 31.78 -2.04 -7.64
CA LEU A 71 32.23 -2.48 -8.97
C LEU A 71 33.40 -3.47 -8.87
N LYS A 72 34.35 -3.25 -7.94
CA LYS A 72 35.45 -4.20 -7.67
C LYS A 72 34.91 -5.58 -7.28
N ARG A 73 33.99 -5.65 -6.31
CA ARG A 73 33.35 -6.91 -5.90
C ARG A 73 32.60 -7.61 -7.04
N ARG A 74 31.90 -6.84 -7.88
CA ARG A 74 31.15 -7.41 -9.02
C ARG A 74 32.06 -7.97 -10.11
N ARG A 75 33.20 -7.32 -10.36
CA ARG A 75 34.25 -7.82 -11.28
C ARG A 75 34.95 -9.04 -10.72
N ALA A 76 35.30 -9.05 -9.44
CA ALA A 76 35.91 -10.22 -8.79
C ALA A 76 34.99 -11.45 -8.85
N LYS A 77 33.67 -11.26 -8.74
CA LYS A 77 32.69 -12.33 -8.97
C LYS A 77 32.54 -12.73 -10.46
N GLY A 78 33.10 -11.98 -11.40
CA GLY A 78 32.96 -12.25 -12.84
C GLY A 78 31.56 -11.96 -13.40
N ARG A 79 30.80 -11.03 -12.80
CA ARG A 79 29.44 -10.74 -13.30
C ARG A 79 29.49 -10.08 -14.69
N LYS A 80 28.90 -10.76 -15.69
CA LYS A 80 28.75 -10.25 -17.08
C LYS A 80 28.21 -8.82 -17.14
N VAL A 81 27.14 -8.52 -16.38
CA VAL A 81 26.56 -7.17 -16.30
C VAL A 81 26.92 -6.52 -14.97
N LEU A 82 27.70 -5.43 -15.01
CA LEU A 82 28.12 -4.71 -13.80
C LEU A 82 27.03 -3.81 -13.21
N CYS A 83 26.26 -3.10 -14.03
CA CYS A 83 25.16 -2.26 -13.57
C CYS A 83 23.93 -2.54 -14.43
N THR A 84 22.82 -2.95 -13.81
CA THR A 84 21.61 -3.38 -14.54
C THR A 84 20.72 -2.22 -14.98
N LYS A 85 20.89 -1.03 -14.42
CA LYS A 85 20.05 0.15 -14.66
C LYS A 85 20.82 1.26 -15.39
N SER A 86 21.73 0.92 -16.31
CA SER A 86 22.35 1.91 -17.20
C SER A 86 21.39 2.32 -18.34
N ASN A 87 21.40 3.59 -18.74
CA ASN A 87 20.66 4.10 -19.89
C ASN A 87 21.65 4.80 -20.84
N PRO A 88 21.61 4.53 -22.15
CA PRO A 88 22.34 5.35 -23.12
C PRO A 88 21.70 6.74 -23.21
N ASN A 89 22.44 7.71 -23.72
CA ASN A 89 21.93 9.08 -23.93
C ASN A 89 21.23 9.24 -25.30
N SER A 90 21.38 8.27 -26.19
CA SER A 90 20.88 8.29 -27.57
C SER A 90 20.58 6.87 -28.06
N GLY A 91 19.90 6.76 -29.20
CA GLY A 91 19.54 5.49 -29.83
C GLY A 91 18.21 4.90 -29.36
N LYS A 92 17.95 3.64 -29.74
CA LYS A 92 16.66 2.95 -29.51
C LYS A 92 16.27 2.84 -28.03
N ALA A 93 17.25 2.89 -27.14
CA ALA A 93 17.06 2.82 -25.70
C ALA A 93 17.35 4.17 -25.00
N ALA A 94 17.33 5.31 -25.71
CA ALA A 94 17.34 6.62 -25.06
C ALA A 94 16.11 6.81 -24.15
#